data_AF-A0A8T4W9X2-F1
#
_entry.id   AF-A0A8T4W9X2-F1
#
_cell.length_a   1.000
_cell.length_b   1.000
_cell.length_c   1.000
_cell.angle_alpha   90.00
_cell.angle_beta   90.00
_cell.angle_gamma   90.00
#
_symmetry.space_group_name_H-M   'P 1'
#
loop_
_entity.id
_entity.type
_entity.pdbx_description
1 polymer ?
#
loop_
_entity_poly.entity_id
_entity_poly.type
_entity_poly.pdbx_seq_one_letter_code
_entity_poly.pdbx_strand_id
1 'polypeptide(L)'
;MLILKCIFTSDVHGDKTKYKKLFEVVKEERPEGLFIGGDILPSSLKANSDGEEFLKSFLSEEIKETKKSVESLDIFVIMGNDDPRVYEDALKKMDEEGLINYMHASTKKFRDLYVTGYNFVPPTPFHLKDWEKYDVSRYVGIGAVSPEEGTRTVDVSHYEKKYTTIKDDLEDLVKT
;
A
#
# COMPACT_ATOMS: atom_id res chain seq x y z
N MET A 1 -0.65 -21.74 -22.73
CA MET A 1 -0.52 -20.94 -21.48
C MET A 1 -1.54 -19.82 -21.60
N LEU A 2 -2.47 -19.70 -20.66
CA LEU A 2 -3.30 -18.48 -20.57
C LEU A 2 -2.35 -17.32 -20.24
N ILE A 3 -2.44 -16.23 -21.02
CA ILE A 3 -1.66 -15.02 -20.77
C ILE A 3 -2.37 -14.28 -19.65
N LEU A 4 -1.72 -14.20 -18.48
CA LEU A 4 -2.21 -13.41 -17.36
C LEU A 4 -1.95 -11.93 -17.63
N LYS A 5 -2.99 -11.12 -17.68
CA LYS A 5 -2.90 -9.68 -17.91
C LYS A 5 -3.04 -8.95 -16.58
N CYS A 6 -2.08 -8.10 -16.28
CA CYS A 6 -2.06 -7.33 -15.05
C CYS A 6 -1.78 -5.86 -15.34
N ILE A 7 -2.33 -4.98 -14.50
CA ILE A 7 -2.03 -3.54 -14.48
C ILE A 7 -1.37 -3.22 -13.14
N PHE A 8 -0.33 -2.40 -13.18
CA PHE A 8 0.36 -1.91 -11.99
C PHE A 8 0.38 -0.38 -11.98
N THR A 9 0.19 0.23 -10.81
CA THR A 9 0.34 1.67 -10.58
C THR A 9 0.87 1.93 -9.18
N SER A 10 1.40 3.13 -8.94
CA SER A 10 1.92 3.63 -7.66
C SER A 10 1.88 5.17 -7.69
N ASP A 11 2.09 5.83 -6.55
CA ASP A 11 2.28 7.29 -6.47
C ASP A 11 1.08 8.09 -7.02
N VAL A 12 -0.12 7.54 -6.78
CA VAL A 12 -1.38 8.17 -7.22
C VAL A 12 -1.71 9.36 -6.32
N HIS A 13 -1.28 9.32 -5.06
CA HIS A 13 -1.42 10.36 -4.04
C HIS A 13 -2.86 10.89 -3.91
N GLY A 14 -3.83 9.97 -3.90
CA GLY A 14 -5.24 10.31 -3.75
C GLY A 14 -5.84 11.16 -4.85
N ASP A 15 -5.16 11.31 -6.00
CA ASP A 15 -5.67 12.09 -7.12
C ASP A 15 -6.87 11.36 -7.76
N LYS A 16 -8.08 11.84 -7.44
CA LYS A 16 -9.34 11.27 -7.94
C LYS A 16 -9.39 11.22 -9.47
N THR A 17 -8.74 12.15 -10.18
CA THR A 17 -8.70 12.14 -11.65
C THR A 17 -7.83 11.00 -12.17
N LYS A 18 -6.66 10.77 -11.54
CA LYS A 18 -5.79 9.64 -11.88
C LYS A 18 -6.47 8.29 -11.57
N TYR A 19 -7.13 8.17 -10.42
CA TYR A 19 -7.88 6.95 -10.07
C TYR A 19 -9.00 6.65 -11.06
N LYS A 20 -9.81 7.65 -11.45
CA LYS A 20 -10.86 7.45 -12.45
C LYS A 20 -10.30 6.94 -13.77
N LYS A 21 -9.22 7.56 -14.26
CA LYS A 21 -8.53 7.09 -15.48
C LYS A 21 -7.97 5.67 -15.33
N LEU A 22 -7.40 5.33 -14.18
CA LEU A 22 -6.94 3.98 -13.88
C LEU A 22 -8.10 2.98 -14.00
N PHE A 23 -9.24 3.26 -13.37
CA PHE A 23 -10.39 2.36 -13.40
C PHE A 23 -11.07 2.29 -14.79
N GLU A 24 -11.06 3.38 -15.56
CA GLU A 24 -11.44 3.35 -16.98
C GLU A 24 -10.57 2.36 -17.76
N VAL A 25 -9.23 2.48 -17.65
CA VAL A 25 -8.30 1.55 -18.31
C VAL A 25 -8.52 0.11 -17.84
N VAL A 26 -8.74 -0.11 -16.53
CA VAL A 26 -9.04 -1.46 -16.00
C VAL A 26 -10.33 -2.03 -16.62
N LYS A 27 -11.39 -1.22 -16.75
CA LYS A 27 -12.65 -1.62 -17.38
C LYS A 27 -12.49 -1.94 -18.87
N GLU A 28 -11.65 -1.19 -19.58
CA GLU A 28 -11.38 -1.41 -21.01
C GLU A 28 -10.49 -2.62 -21.26
N GLU A 29 -9.38 -2.71 -20.52
CA GLU A 29 -8.35 -3.72 -20.72
C GLU A 29 -8.69 -5.07 -20.07
N ARG A 30 -9.62 -5.07 -19.11
CA ARG A 30 -10.16 -6.23 -18.38
C ARG A 30 -9.06 -7.19 -17.87
N PRO A 31 -8.09 -6.70 -17.08
CA PRO A 31 -7.03 -7.55 -16.54
C PRO A 31 -7.57 -8.51 -15.47
N GLU A 32 -6.85 -9.59 -15.21
CA GLU A 32 -7.11 -10.46 -14.06
C GLU A 32 -6.60 -9.87 -12.75
N GLY A 33 -5.60 -8.97 -12.81
CA GLY A 33 -4.97 -8.37 -11.63
C GLY A 33 -4.72 -6.87 -11.77
N LEU A 34 -5.10 -6.10 -10.74
CA LEU A 34 -4.68 -4.71 -10.55
C LEU A 34 -3.79 -4.63 -9.31
N PHE A 35 -2.62 -4.03 -9.44
CA PHE A 35 -1.67 -3.82 -8.34
C PHE A 35 -1.51 -2.33 -8.08
N ILE A 36 -1.77 -1.89 -6.85
CA ILE A 36 -1.59 -0.52 -6.38
C ILE A 36 -0.45 -0.53 -5.35
N GLY A 37 0.72 -0.08 -5.79
CA GLY A 37 2.03 -0.29 -5.19
C GLY A 37 2.50 0.75 -4.16
N GLY A 38 1.58 1.48 -3.52
CA GLY A 38 1.92 2.47 -2.50
C GLY A 38 1.56 3.91 -2.89
N ASP A 39 1.71 4.80 -1.90
CA ASP A 39 1.39 6.22 -1.95
C ASP A 39 0.00 6.48 -2.55
N ILE A 40 -0.98 5.83 -1.92
CA ILE A 40 -2.35 5.70 -2.41
C ILE A 40 -3.25 6.85 -1.93
N LEU A 41 -2.93 7.43 -0.78
CA LEU A 41 -3.74 8.41 -0.07
C LEU A 41 -3.46 9.84 -0.54
N PRO A 42 -4.43 10.75 -0.39
CA PRO A 42 -4.19 12.17 -0.60
C PRO A 42 -3.05 12.68 0.30
N SER A 43 -2.13 13.46 -0.26
CA SER A 43 -1.10 14.12 0.53
C SER A 43 -1.72 15.00 1.61
N SER A 44 -1.20 14.92 2.83
CA SER A 44 -1.57 15.73 4.00
C SER A 44 -1.43 17.25 3.78
N LEU A 45 -0.70 17.68 2.74
CA LEU A 45 -0.57 19.09 2.34
C LEU A 45 -1.81 19.63 1.63
N LYS A 46 -2.70 18.78 1.12
CA LYS A 46 -3.99 19.18 0.56
C LYS A 46 -5.00 19.25 1.70
N ALA A 47 -5.22 20.48 2.18
CA ALA A 47 -5.88 20.88 3.43
C ALA A 47 -7.30 20.34 3.77
N ASN A 48 -7.85 19.34 3.08
CA ASN A 48 -9.25 18.88 3.26
C ASN A 48 -9.48 17.36 3.11
N SER A 49 -8.46 16.50 3.04
CA SER A 49 -8.68 15.07 2.83
C SER A 49 -8.52 14.28 4.11
N ASP A 50 -9.66 13.89 4.70
CA ASP A 50 -9.70 12.74 5.60
C ASP A 50 -9.38 11.47 4.77
N GLY A 51 -8.21 10.88 5.00
CA GLY A 51 -7.80 9.64 4.33
C GLY A 51 -8.81 8.51 4.54
N GLU A 52 -9.51 8.51 5.67
CA GLU A 52 -10.56 7.53 5.95
C GLU A 52 -11.78 7.74 5.06
N GLU A 53 -12.24 8.98 4.87
CA GLU A 53 -13.31 9.31 3.93
C GLU A 53 -12.91 8.98 2.49
N PHE A 54 -11.67 9.28 2.10
CA PHE A 54 -11.16 8.93 0.78
C PHE A 54 -11.25 7.41 0.52
N LEU A 55 -10.78 6.60 1.47
CA LEU A 55 -10.83 5.13 1.35
C LEU A 55 -12.27 4.61 1.37
N LYS A 56 -13.06 5.01 2.37
CA LYS A 56 -14.42 4.48 2.59
C LYS A 56 -15.41 4.91 1.52
N SER A 57 -15.35 6.16 1.08
CA SER A 57 -16.32 6.71 0.14
C SER A 57 -15.80 6.56 -1.28
N PHE A 58 -14.72 7.26 -1.63
CA PHE A 58 -14.29 7.34 -3.03
C PHE A 58 -13.68 6.02 -3.54
N LEU A 59 -12.61 5.54 -2.90
CA LEU A 59 -11.88 4.39 -3.42
C LEU A 59 -12.72 3.11 -3.35
N SER A 60 -13.47 2.90 -2.26
CA SER A 60 -14.32 1.71 -2.13
C SER A 60 -15.45 1.68 -3.17
N GLU A 61 -16.06 2.82 -3.50
CA GLU A 61 -17.12 2.91 -4.51
C GLU A 61 -16.59 2.62 -5.92
N GLU A 62 -15.47 3.23 -6.30
CA GLU A 62 -14.84 3.00 -7.61
C GLU A 62 -14.41 1.54 -7.79
N ILE A 63 -13.89 0.91 -6.73
CA ILE A 63 -13.54 -0.52 -6.73
C ILE A 63 -14.78 -1.39 -6.89
N LYS A 64 -15.84 -1.12 -6.12
CA LYS A 64 -17.12 -1.86 -6.21
C LYS A 64 -17.71 -1.74 -7.60
N GLU A 65 -17.67 -0.57 -8.22
CA GLU A 65 -18.13 -0.38 -9.59
C GLU A 65 -17.28 -1.16 -10.59
N THR A 66 -15.96 -1.05 -10.49
CA THR A 66 -15.02 -1.72 -11.41
C THR A 66 -15.16 -3.24 -11.35
N LYS A 67 -15.26 -3.83 -10.16
CA LYS A 67 -15.48 -5.28 -9.99
C LYS A 67 -16.81 -5.77 -10.55
N LYS A 68 -17.84 -4.92 -10.68
CA LYS A 68 -19.09 -5.27 -11.39
C LYS A 68 -18.89 -5.36 -12.91
N SER A 69 -17.94 -4.61 -13.46
CA SER A 69 -17.67 -4.56 -14.91
C SER A 69 -16.61 -5.56 -15.37
N VAL A 70 -15.65 -5.88 -14.50
CA VAL A 70 -14.54 -6.80 -14.79
C VAL A 70 -14.64 -8.02 -13.88
N GLU A 71 -15.23 -9.09 -14.41
CA GLU A 71 -15.37 -10.36 -13.69
C GLU A 71 -13.99 -10.95 -13.36
N SER A 72 -13.85 -11.53 -12.16
CA SER A 72 -12.61 -12.16 -11.68
C SER A 72 -11.39 -11.24 -11.49
N LEU A 73 -11.59 -9.91 -11.43
CA LEU A 73 -10.53 -8.95 -11.10
C LEU A 73 -10.10 -9.07 -9.63
N ASP A 74 -8.83 -9.41 -9.41
CA ASP A 74 -8.17 -9.32 -8.11
C ASP A 74 -7.44 -7.96 -8.01
N ILE A 75 -7.62 -7.24 -6.91
CA ILE A 75 -6.98 -5.94 -6.68
C ILE A 75 -6.06 -6.08 -5.47
N PHE A 76 -4.75 -5.89 -5.64
CA PHE A 76 -3.74 -5.99 -4.60
C PHE A 76 -3.24 -4.61 -4.21
N VAL A 77 -3.17 -4.31 -2.92
CA VAL A 77 -2.83 -2.98 -2.42
C VAL A 77 -1.80 -3.07 -1.29
N ILE A 78 -0.77 -2.25 -1.38
CA ILE A 78 0.15 -1.92 -0.27
C ILE A 78 0.10 -0.42 0.01
N MET A 79 0.57 -0.01 1.19
CA MET A 79 0.78 1.40 1.53
C MET A 79 2.23 1.79 1.25
N GLY A 80 2.45 3.04 0.88
CA GLY A 80 3.79 3.63 0.72
C GLY A 80 4.17 4.54 1.89
N ASN A 81 5.38 5.09 1.86
CA ASN A 81 5.89 5.94 2.95
C ASN A 81 5.09 7.23 3.16
N ASP A 82 4.38 7.72 2.16
CA ASP A 82 3.57 8.93 2.28
C ASP A 82 2.14 8.64 2.79
N ASP A 83 1.78 7.37 2.97
CA ASP A 83 0.47 6.96 3.48
C ASP A 83 0.50 6.84 5.02
N PRO A 84 -0.26 7.66 5.77
CA PRO A 84 -0.31 7.53 7.23
C PRO A 84 -0.89 6.19 7.67
N ARG A 85 -0.17 5.46 8.54
CA ARG A 85 -0.56 4.12 9.03
C ARG A 85 -1.82 4.13 9.89
N VAL A 86 -2.24 5.26 10.43
CA VAL A 86 -3.55 5.40 11.10
C VAL A 86 -4.71 4.97 10.20
N TYR A 87 -4.55 5.01 8.87
CA TYR A 87 -5.56 4.56 7.90
C TYR A 87 -5.41 3.09 7.48
N GLU A 88 -4.43 2.36 8.00
CA GLU A 88 -4.22 0.94 7.70
C GLU A 88 -5.47 0.10 8.00
N ASP A 89 -6.14 0.36 9.12
CA ASP A 89 -7.33 -0.38 9.53
C ASP A 89 -8.51 -0.21 8.56
N ALA A 90 -8.58 0.90 7.82
CA ALA A 90 -9.60 1.07 6.78
C ALA A 90 -9.32 0.15 5.58
N LEU A 91 -8.06 -0.03 5.19
CA LEU A 91 -7.68 -1.00 4.14
C LEU A 91 -7.91 -2.45 4.58
N LYS A 92 -7.59 -2.78 5.84
CA LYS A 92 -7.88 -4.11 6.40
C LYS A 92 -9.37 -4.43 6.36
N LYS A 93 -10.24 -3.47 6.71
CA LYS A 93 -11.69 -3.64 6.59
C LYS A 93 -12.13 -3.85 5.14
N MET A 94 -11.54 -3.12 4.18
CA MET A 94 -11.80 -3.35 2.75
C MET A 94 -11.33 -4.75 2.29
N ASP A 95 -10.25 -5.28 2.85
CA ASP A 95 -9.79 -6.66 2.62
C ASP A 95 -10.79 -7.70 3.19
N GLU A 96 -11.25 -7.50 4.43
CA GLU A 96 -12.27 -8.33 5.09
C GLU A 96 -13.60 -8.35 4.33
N GLU A 97 -13.98 -7.23 3.72
CA GLU A 97 -15.15 -7.11 2.84
C GLU A 97 -14.94 -7.72 1.44
N GLY A 98 -13.73 -8.20 1.12
CA GLY A 98 -13.38 -8.77 -0.18
C GLY A 98 -13.26 -7.75 -1.32
N LEU A 99 -13.17 -6.46 -1.00
CA LEU A 99 -13.02 -5.40 -1.99
C LEU A 99 -11.62 -5.37 -2.59
N ILE A 100 -10.61 -5.57 -1.76
CA ILE A 100 -9.19 -5.63 -2.14
C ILE A 100 -8.53 -6.85 -1.51
N ASN A 101 -7.29 -7.09 -1.90
CA ASN A 101 -6.31 -7.90 -1.22
C ASN A 101 -5.28 -6.94 -0.59
N TYR A 102 -5.36 -6.69 0.72
CA TYR A 102 -4.35 -5.89 1.42
C TYR A 102 -3.11 -6.75 1.73
N MET A 103 -1.93 -6.31 1.29
CA MET A 103 -0.78 -7.20 1.14
C MET A 103 0.37 -6.97 2.13
N HIS A 104 0.24 -6.09 3.12
CA HIS A 104 1.35 -5.87 4.06
C HIS A 104 1.72 -7.13 4.83
N ALA A 105 2.98 -7.55 4.73
CA ALA A 105 3.53 -8.72 5.42
C ALA A 105 2.68 -9.99 5.20
N SER A 106 2.18 -10.17 3.97
CA SER A 106 1.34 -11.31 3.62
C SER A 106 1.64 -11.83 2.22
N THR A 107 1.32 -13.10 2.00
CA THR A 107 1.38 -13.79 0.71
C THR A 107 0.00 -14.36 0.39
N LYS A 108 -0.55 -14.04 -0.79
CA LYS A 108 -1.83 -14.57 -1.27
C LYS A 108 -1.64 -15.27 -2.61
N LYS A 109 -2.36 -16.37 -2.82
CA LYS A 109 -2.37 -17.08 -4.10
C LYS A 109 -3.10 -16.23 -5.14
N PHE A 110 -2.51 -16.08 -6.33
CA PHE A 110 -3.09 -15.39 -7.47
C PHE A 110 -2.96 -16.28 -8.70
N ARG A 111 -4.03 -16.99 -9.04
CA ARG A 111 -4.02 -18.04 -10.07
C ARG A 111 -2.93 -19.09 -9.77
N ASP A 112 -2.00 -19.32 -10.68
CA ASP A 112 -0.87 -20.25 -10.52
C ASP A 112 0.38 -19.56 -9.93
N LEU A 113 0.25 -18.30 -9.51
CA LEU A 113 1.30 -17.49 -8.90
C LEU A 113 0.98 -17.19 -7.42
N TYR A 114 1.94 -16.56 -6.76
CA TYR A 114 1.81 -16.00 -5.42
C TYR A 114 2.18 -14.52 -5.47
N VAL A 115 1.40 -13.69 -4.77
CA VAL A 115 1.66 -12.26 -4.59
C VAL A 115 2.05 -12.05 -3.14
N THR A 116 3.20 -11.42 -2.92
CA THR A 116 3.70 -11.06 -1.60
C THR A 116 3.83 -9.55 -1.53
N GLY A 117 3.37 -8.93 -0.44
CA GLY A 117 3.49 -7.49 -0.23
C GLY A 117 4.21 -7.13 1.06
N TYR A 118 4.81 -5.95 1.05
CA TYR A 118 5.55 -5.40 2.18
C TYR A 118 5.60 -3.88 2.02
N ASN A 119 5.29 -3.14 3.08
CA ASN A 119 5.07 -1.68 2.98
C ASN A 119 6.32 -0.88 3.34
N PHE A 120 7.22 -1.43 4.16
CA PHE A 120 8.31 -0.62 4.70
C PHE A 120 9.34 -0.31 3.63
N VAL A 121 9.77 0.95 3.60
CA VAL A 121 10.89 1.43 2.80
C VAL A 121 12.08 1.80 3.71
N PRO A 122 13.31 1.83 3.17
CA PRO A 122 14.47 2.36 3.88
C PRO A 122 14.29 3.83 4.28
N PRO A 123 15.09 4.35 5.23
CA PRO A 123 14.95 5.72 5.71
C PRO A 123 15.00 6.76 4.59
N THR A 124 14.01 7.67 4.56
CA THR A 124 13.92 8.76 3.57
C THR A 124 14.13 10.14 4.23
N PRO A 125 14.29 11.22 3.45
CA PRO A 125 14.29 12.59 3.98
C PRO A 125 12.95 13.06 4.55
N PHE A 126 11.84 12.33 4.33
CA PHE A 126 10.51 12.75 4.76
C PHE A 126 10.32 12.58 6.26
N HIS A 127 9.39 13.33 6.87
CA HIS A 127 9.19 13.29 8.31
C HIS A 127 8.22 12.19 8.76
N LEU A 128 7.30 11.73 7.91
CA LEU A 128 6.42 10.61 8.24
C LEU A 128 7.21 9.30 8.22
N LYS A 129 7.20 8.54 9.32
CA LYS A 129 8.01 7.32 9.49
C LYS A 129 7.20 6.05 9.61
N ASP A 130 5.89 6.14 9.47
CA ASP A 130 4.95 5.04 9.66
C ASP A 130 5.38 3.76 8.93
N TRP A 131 5.77 3.89 7.66
CA TRP A 131 6.26 2.82 6.82
C TRP A 131 7.76 2.95 6.50
N GLU A 132 8.53 3.52 7.44
CA GLU A 132 9.98 3.53 7.34
C GLU A 132 10.63 2.66 8.42
N LYS A 133 11.63 1.89 7.99
CA LYS A 133 12.38 0.97 8.82
C LYS A 133 13.82 0.93 8.33
N TYR A 134 14.76 0.61 9.23
CA TYR A 134 16.14 0.37 8.83
C TYR A 134 16.21 -0.81 7.86
N ASP A 135 17.06 -0.72 6.84
CA ASP A 135 17.12 -1.74 5.77
C ASP A 135 17.76 -3.05 6.26
N VAL A 136 19.10 -3.07 6.39
CA VAL A 136 19.88 -4.20 6.92
C VAL A 136 20.62 -3.85 8.22
N SER A 137 20.80 -2.56 8.49
CA SER A 137 21.53 -2.03 9.63
C SER A 137 21.03 -0.62 9.95
N ARG A 138 21.45 -0.06 11.08
CA ARG A 138 21.05 1.29 11.52
C ARG A 138 21.73 2.44 10.77
N TYR A 139 22.31 2.16 9.61
CA TYR A 139 22.86 3.19 8.74
C TYR A 139 21.73 3.95 8.05
N VAL A 140 21.87 5.27 8.00
CA VAL A 140 20.93 6.18 7.32
C VAL A 140 21.70 6.87 6.20
N GLY A 141 21.11 6.92 5.01
CA GLY A 141 21.71 7.60 3.86
C GLY A 141 21.89 9.11 4.10
N ILE A 142 22.79 9.74 3.34
CA ILE A 142 23.00 11.18 3.40
C ILE A 142 21.68 11.90 3.08
N GLY A 143 21.23 12.78 3.97
CA GLY A 143 20.00 13.55 3.81
C GLY A 143 18.72 12.84 4.24
N ALA A 144 18.78 11.55 4.61
CA ALA A 144 17.64 10.85 5.19
C ALA A 144 17.50 11.16 6.69
N VAL A 145 16.26 11.13 7.16
CA VAL A 145 15.92 11.30 8.57
C VAL A 145 15.77 9.91 9.18
N SER A 146 16.38 9.70 10.35
CA SER A 146 16.29 8.44 11.09
C SER A 146 14.82 8.02 11.31
N PRO A 147 14.47 6.72 11.19
CA PRO A 147 13.17 6.20 11.60
C PRO A 147 12.80 6.49 13.07
N GLU A 148 13.80 6.84 13.89
CA GLU A 148 13.65 7.24 15.30
C GLU A 148 13.25 8.72 15.48
N GLU A 149 13.46 9.59 14.48
CA GLU A 149 13.44 11.06 14.63
C GLU A 149 12.29 11.76 13.89
N GLY A 150 11.44 11.03 13.18
CA GLY A 150 10.27 11.58 12.51
C GLY A 150 8.95 11.39 13.28
N THR A 151 7.84 11.67 12.62
CA THR A 151 6.49 11.51 13.14
C THR A 151 5.92 10.15 12.77
N ARG A 152 5.08 9.61 13.66
CA ARG A 152 4.28 8.41 13.41
C ARG A 152 2.83 8.70 13.76
N THR A 153 1.91 8.15 13.00
CA THR A 153 0.47 8.29 13.29
C THR A 153 -0.07 7.15 14.15
N VAL A 154 0.74 6.12 14.36
CA VAL A 154 0.47 5.03 15.32
C VAL A 154 1.64 4.87 16.29
N ASP A 155 1.33 4.41 17.51
CA ASP A 155 2.35 4.14 18.51
C ASP A 155 3.17 2.91 18.12
N VAL A 156 4.49 3.08 18.16
CA VAL A 156 5.47 2.02 17.91
C VAL A 156 6.50 2.00 19.04
N SER A 157 6.81 0.81 19.54
CA SER A 157 7.75 0.66 20.66
C SER A 157 9.13 1.23 20.31
N HIS A 158 9.86 1.71 21.32
CA HIS A 158 11.25 2.14 21.12
C HIS A 158 12.13 0.99 20.58
N TYR A 159 11.82 -0.25 20.97
CA TYR A 159 12.54 -1.41 20.47
C TYR A 159 12.35 -1.59 18.96
N GLU A 160 11.10 -1.59 18.50
CA GLU A 160 10.77 -1.76 17.08
C GLU A 160 11.38 -0.66 16.23
N LYS A 161 11.25 0.61 16.64
CA LYS A 161 11.83 1.77 15.92
C LYS A 161 13.35 1.64 15.70
N LYS A 162 14.06 1.03 16.65
CA LYS A 162 15.53 1.07 16.71
C LYS A 162 16.22 -0.21 16.27
N TYR A 163 15.63 -1.36 16.58
CA TYR A 163 16.32 -2.66 16.54
C TYR A 163 15.75 -3.64 15.53
N THR A 164 14.65 -3.30 14.86
CA THR A 164 14.08 -4.16 13.82
C THR A 164 14.44 -3.62 12.44
N THR A 165 14.64 -4.52 11.48
CA THR A 165 15.05 -4.17 10.13
C THR A 165 14.11 -4.77 9.07
N ILE A 166 14.15 -4.22 7.86
CA ILE A 166 13.44 -4.77 6.69
C ILE A 166 13.95 -6.17 6.41
N LYS A 167 15.26 -6.39 6.50
CA LYS A 167 15.88 -7.70 6.39
C LYS A 167 15.23 -8.73 7.32
N ASP A 168 15.07 -8.39 8.61
CA ASP A 168 14.49 -9.32 9.59
C ASP A 168 13.04 -9.68 9.21
N ASP A 169 12.24 -8.67 8.83
CA ASP A 169 10.85 -8.88 8.42
C ASP A 169 10.75 -9.76 7.15
N LEU A 170 11.62 -9.54 6.17
CA LEU A 170 11.65 -10.34 4.94
C LEU A 170 12.12 -11.78 5.20
N GLU A 171 13.07 -11.99 6.12
CA GLU A 171 13.48 -13.32 6.56
C GLU A 171 12.33 -14.09 7.23
N ASP A 172 11.45 -13.41 7.94
CA ASP A 172 10.25 -14.00 8.52
C ASP A 172 9.15 -14.22 7.49
N LEU A 173 8.96 -13.30 6.55
CA LEU A 173 7.94 -13.40 5.50
C LEU A 173 8.17 -14.60 4.56
N VAL A 174 9.43 -14.96 4.29
CA VAL A 174 9.79 -16.13 3.46
C VAL A 174 9.44 -17.47 4.13
N LYS A 175 9.20 -17.49 5.45
CA LYS A 175 8.79 -18.71 6.18
C LYS A 175 7.29 -19.00 6.08
N THR A 176 6.52 -18.15 5.41
CA THR A 176 5.05 -18.20 5.29
C THR A 176 4.60 -18.75 3.95
#